data_AF-A0A0V7Z8B7-F1
#
_entry.id   AF-A0A0V7Z8B7-F1
#
_cell.length_a   1.000
_cell.length_b   1.000
_cell.length_c   1.000
_cell.angle_alpha   90.00
_cell.angle_beta   90.00
_cell.angle_gamma   90.00
#
_symmetry.space_group_name_H-M   'P 1'
#
loop_
_entity.id
_entity.type
_entity.pdbx_description
1 polymer ?
#
loop_
_entity_poly.entity_id
_entity_poly.type
_entity_poly.pdbx_seq_one_letter_code
_entity_poly.pdbx_strand_id
1 'polypeptide(L)'
;MRQRADNTLALLVSALRESAAHMEALLTLARTEIDGNVRAIVSLIAIVGTIPVLLIVTFFLGLDAVVKLLAVPFGSEAPAALIVAAPFLIVALGLGWLGLRRMALSNLEPWRTWRQLKQDAREVVRTRA
;
A
#
# COMPACT_ATOMS: atom_id res chain seq x y z
N MET A 1 56.49 -10.00 29.86
CA MET A 1 55.76 -9.38 28.72
C MET A 1 54.84 -10.33 27.94
N ARG A 2 55.08 -11.66 27.89
CA ARG A 2 54.21 -12.62 27.15
C ARG A 2 52.76 -12.72 27.67
N GLN A 3 52.57 -12.70 28.99
CA GLN A 3 51.25 -12.88 29.65
C GLN A 3 50.17 -11.83 29.27
N ARG A 4 50.56 -10.65 28.77
CA ARG A 4 49.62 -9.59 28.35
C ARG A 4 49.09 -9.82 26.94
N ALA A 5 49.91 -10.37 26.04
CA ALA A 5 49.53 -10.70 24.67
C ALA A 5 48.58 -11.90 24.62
N ASP A 6 48.81 -12.90 25.48
CA ASP A 6 47.93 -14.07 25.62
C ASP A 6 46.51 -13.66 26.07
N ASN A 7 46.39 -12.67 26.96
CA ASN A 7 45.10 -12.12 27.37
C ASN A 7 44.39 -11.33 26.27
N THR A 8 45.10 -10.54 25.46
CA THR A 8 44.48 -9.78 24.36
C THR A 8 43.95 -10.71 23.27
N LEU A 9 44.69 -11.79 22.96
CA LEU A 9 44.23 -12.82 22.02
C LEU A 9 43.02 -13.58 22.56
N ALA A 10 43.02 -13.91 23.87
CA ALA A 10 41.87 -14.53 24.51
C ALA A 10 40.61 -13.64 24.44
N LEU A 11 40.76 -12.33 24.68
CA LEU A 11 39.66 -11.35 24.59
C LEU A 11 39.16 -11.14 23.15
N LEU A 12 40.07 -11.16 22.18
CA LEU A 12 39.70 -11.07 20.76
C LEU A 12 38.90 -12.30 20.33
N VAL A 13 39.33 -13.50 20.75
CA VAL A 13 38.62 -14.76 20.48
C VAL A 13 37.27 -14.80 21.18
N SER A 14 37.16 -14.31 22.42
CA SER A 14 35.87 -14.24 23.11
C SER A 14 34.93 -13.24 22.46
N ALA A 15 35.43 -12.07 22.03
CA ALA A 15 34.63 -11.06 21.33
C ALA A 15 34.16 -11.56 19.96
N LEU A 16 34.99 -12.32 19.23
CA LEU A 16 34.60 -12.96 17.98
C LEU A 16 33.54 -14.05 18.17
N ARG A 17 33.65 -14.86 19.23
CA ARG A 17 32.64 -15.86 19.59
C ARG A 17 31.30 -15.22 19.96
N GLU A 18 31.34 -14.15 20.75
CA GLU A 18 30.13 -13.41 21.14
C GLU A 18 29.48 -12.74 19.92
N SER A 19 30.28 -12.15 19.03
CA SER A 19 29.81 -11.57 17.79
C SER A 19 29.19 -12.61 16.86
N ALA A 20 29.77 -13.82 16.80
CA ALA A 20 29.21 -14.94 16.02
C ALA A 20 27.87 -15.41 16.60
N ALA A 21 27.75 -15.51 17.93
CA ALA A 21 26.52 -15.87 18.61
C ALA A 21 25.39 -14.83 18.35
N HIS A 22 25.71 -13.53 18.39
CA HIS A 22 24.76 -12.48 18.03
C HIS A 22 24.35 -12.51 16.56
N MET A 23 25.30 -12.77 15.65
CA MET A 23 25.01 -12.91 14.23
C MET A 23 24.06 -14.07 13.95
N GLU A 24 24.27 -15.21 14.62
CA GLU A 24 23.40 -16.38 14.49
C GLU A 24 21.98 -16.08 14.97
N ALA A 25 21.84 -15.35 16.09
CA ALA A 25 20.54 -14.91 16.60
C ALA A 25 19.82 -13.96 15.62
N LEU A 26 20.54 -13.00 15.03
CA LEU A 26 19.98 -12.08 14.03
C LEU A 26 19.55 -12.81 12.76
N LEU A 27 20.34 -13.78 12.29
CA LEU A 27 19.99 -14.59 11.11
C LEU A 27 18.77 -15.47 11.38
N THR A 28 18.65 -16.03 12.58
CA THR A 28 17.51 -16.86 12.99
C THR A 28 16.23 -16.03 13.05
N LEU A 29 16.32 -14.84 13.63
CA LEU A 29 15.21 -13.89 13.69
C LEU A 29 14.82 -13.42 12.29
N ALA A 30 15.80 -13.02 11.47
CA ALA A 30 15.57 -12.56 10.10
C ALA A 30 14.90 -13.65 9.25
N ARG A 31 15.32 -14.92 9.37
CA ARG A 31 14.64 -16.03 8.67
C ARG A 31 13.19 -16.19 9.11
N THR A 32 12.94 -16.13 10.41
CA THR A 32 11.60 -16.28 10.98
C THR A 32 10.68 -15.13 10.53
N GLU A 33 11.20 -13.91 10.51
CA GLU A 33 10.48 -12.72 10.05
C GLU A 33 10.24 -12.76 8.54
N ILE A 34 11.23 -13.16 7.74
CA ILE A 34 11.07 -13.31 6.28
C ILE A 34 10.03 -14.38 5.96
N ASP A 35 10.10 -15.57 6.56
CA ASP A 35 9.14 -16.65 6.28
C ASP A 35 7.71 -16.28 6.69
N GLY A 36 7.55 -15.66 7.87
CA GLY A 36 6.26 -15.16 8.34
C GLY A 36 5.69 -14.06 7.43
N ASN A 37 6.53 -13.12 7.03
CA ASN A 37 6.14 -11.99 6.19
C ASN A 37 5.85 -12.41 4.75
N VAL A 38 6.62 -13.33 4.17
CA VAL A 38 6.39 -13.86 2.82
C VAL A 38 5.04 -14.57 2.76
N ARG A 39 4.70 -15.42 3.74
CA ARG A 39 3.39 -16.09 3.78
C ARG A 39 2.25 -15.08 3.92
N ALA A 40 2.42 -14.04 4.72
CA ALA A 40 1.44 -12.96 4.85
C ALA A 40 1.27 -12.20 3.52
N ILE A 41 2.36 -11.85 2.83
CA ILE A 41 2.32 -11.18 1.53
C ILE A 41 1.63 -12.04 0.47
N VAL A 42 1.97 -13.33 0.38
CA VAL A 42 1.34 -14.26 -0.57
C VAL A 42 -0.16 -14.38 -0.29
N SER A 43 -0.55 -14.50 0.99
CA SER A 43 -1.96 -14.51 1.37
C SER A 43 -2.67 -13.20 1.03
N LEU A 44 -2.03 -12.06 1.26
CA LEU A 44 -2.58 -10.75 0.91
C LEU A 44 -2.76 -10.61 -0.60
N ILE A 45 -1.76 -11.02 -1.39
CA ILE A 45 -1.85 -11.01 -2.86
C ILE A 45 -2.98 -11.94 -3.33
N ALA A 46 -3.11 -13.13 -2.75
CA ALA A 46 -4.20 -14.04 -3.09
C ALA A 46 -5.57 -13.44 -2.77
N ILE A 47 -5.73 -12.86 -1.57
CA ILE A 47 -6.99 -12.25 -1.13
C ILE A 47 -7.34 -11.01 -1.97
N VAL A 48 -6.39 -10.08 -2.12
CA VAL A 48 -6.57 -8.83 -2.87
C VAL A 48 -6.62 -9.07 -4.38
N GLY A 49 -6.02 -10.16 -4.87
CA GLY A 49 -6.11 -10.55 -6.28
C GLY A 49 -7.44 -11.24 -6.59
N THR A 50 -7.84 -12.22 -5.79
CA THR A 50 -8.99 -13.08 -6.13
C THR A 50 -10.33 -12.47 -5.73
N ILE A 51 -10.44 -11.90 -4.53
CA ILE A 51 -11.75 -11.41 -4.03
C ILE A 51 -12.30 -10.28 -4.89
N PRO A 52 -11.53 -9.22 -5.23
CA PRO A 52 -12.05 -8.14 -6.07
C PRO A 52 -12.42 -8.63 -7.46
N VAL A 53 -11.64 -9.54 -8.05
CA VAL A 53 -11.95 -10.11 -9.36
C VAL A 53 -13.27 -10.87 -9.31
N LEU A 54 -13.46 -11.76 -8.32
CA LEU A 54 -14.72 -12.48 -8.17
C LEU A 54 -15.89 -11.54 -7.91
N LEU A 55 -15.73 -10.56 -7.03
CA LEU A 55 -16.76 -9.57 -6.74
C LEU A 55 -17.16 -8.80 -8.01
N ILE A 56 -16.19 -8.32 -8.77
CA ILE A 56 -16.43 -7.60 -10.02
C ILE A 56 -17.17 -8.49 -11.01
N VAL A 57 -16.68 -9.71 -11.24
CA VAL A 57 -17.28 -10.66 -12.20
C VAL A 57 -18.70 -11.02 -11.79
N THR A 58 -18.92 -11.43 -10.55
CA THR A 58 -20.25 -11.81 -10.05
C THR A 58 -21.21 -10.61 -10.05
N PHE A 59 -20.72 -9.42 -9.74
CA PHE A 59 -21.53 -8.20 -9.80
C PHE A 59 -21.99 -7.90 -11.23
N PHE A 60 -21.08 -7.89 -12.22
CA PHE A 60 -21.45 -7.66 -13.61
C PHE A 60 -22.35 -8.75 -14.17
N LEU A 61 -22.10 -10.02 -13.82
CA LEU A 61 -22.97 -11.13 -14.19
C LEU A 61 -24.37 -10.99 -13.58
N GLY A 62 -24.45 -10.50 -12.34
CA GLY A 62 -25.71 -10.18 -11.68
C GLY A 62 -26.47 -9.03 -12.38
N LEU A 63 -25.77 -7.97 -12.79
CA LEU A 63 -26.38 -6.88 -13.57
C LEU A 63 -26.91 -7.39 -14.92
N ASP A 64 -26.15 -8.21 -15.64
CA ASP A 64 -26.58 -8.83 -16.90
C ASP A 64 -27.83 -9.70 -16.70
N ALA A 65 -27.88 -10.49 -15.62
CA ALA A 65 -29.06 -11.27 -15.28
C ALA A 65 -30.29 -10.40 -15.02
N VAL A 66 -30.13 -9.26 -14.33
CA VAL A 66 -31.22 -8.28 -14.12
C VAL A 66 -31.67 -7.67 -15.45
N VAL A 67 -30.73 -7.31 -16.33
CA VAL A 67 -31.05 -6.80 -17.67
C VAL A 67 -31.86 -7.82 -18.45
N LYS A 68 -31.44 -9.09 -18.47
CA LYS A 68 -32.16 -10.17 -19.16
C LYS A 68 -33.56 -10.39 -18.57
N LEU A 69 -33.70 -10.34 -17.24
CA LEU A 69 -35.00 -10.45 -16.58
C LEU A 69 -35.93 -9.30 -16.98
N LEU A 70 -35.42 -8.08 -17.00
CA LEU A 70 -36.18 -6.89 -17.45
C LEU A 70 -36.45 -6.93 -18.95
N ALA A 71 -35.57 -7.51 -19.76
CA ALA A 71 -35.77 -7.60 -21.20
C ALA A 71 -36.99 -8.47 -21.58
N VAL A 72 -37.41 -9.41 -20.72
CA VAL A 72 -38.57 -10.28 -20.96
C VAL A 72 -39.85 -9.48 -21.30
N PRO A 73 -40.32 -8.54 -20.45
CA PRO A 73 -41.47 -7.71 -20.79
C PRO A 73 -41.20 -6.66 -21.89
N PHE A 74 -39.96 -6.20 -22.06
CA PHE A 74 -39.64 -5.18 -23.07
C PHE A 74 -39.39 -5.75 -24.48
N GLY A 75 -39.25 -7.07 -24.62
CA GLY A 75 -38.92 -7.73 -25.89
C GLY A 75 -37.55 -7.34 -26.48
N SER A 76 -36.75 -6.58 -25.73
CA SER A 76 -35.46 -6.05 -26.16
C SER A 76 -34.56 -5.80 -24.96
N GLU A 77 -33.28 -6.15 -25.10
CA GLU A 77 -32.27 -5.93 -24.06
C GLU A 77 -31.84 -4.46 -23.96
N ALA A 78 -31.91 -3.70 -25.06
CA ALA A 78 -31.45 -2.32 -25.11
C ALA A 78 -32.14 -1.39 -24.08
N PRO A 79 -33.49 -1.31 -24.01
CA PRO A 79 -34.16 -0.46 -23.01
C PRO A 79 -33.92 -0.96 -21.58
N ALA A 80 -33.88 -2.28 -21.36
CA ALA A 80 -33.58 -2.86 -20.05
C ALA A 80 -32.16 -2.52 -19.58
N ALA A 81 -31.17 -2.62 -20.47
CA ALA A 81 -29.79 -2.25 -20.21
C ALA A 81 -29.65 -0.77 -19.86
N LEU A 82 -30.35 0.12 -20.57
CA LEU A 82 -30.35 1.55 -20.26
C LEU A 82 -30.93 1.83 -18.87
N ILE A 83 -32.03 1.19 -18.49
CA ILE A 83 -32.65 1.37 -17.18
C ILE A 83 -31.70 0.92 -16.07
N VAL A 84 -31.04 -0.23 -16.24
CA VAL A 84 -30.11 -0.76 -15.23
C VAL A 84 -28.83 0.06 -15.16
N ALA A 85 -28.25 0.45 -16.30
CA ALA A 85 -26.97 1.15 -16.35
C ALA A 85 -27.05 2.65 -15.99
N ALA A 86 -28.19 3.31 -16.24
CA ALA A 86 -28.39 4.74 -15.98
C ALA A 86 -28.01 5.19 -14.54
N PRO A 87 -28.48 4.55 -13.46
CA PRO A 87 -28.10 4.96 -12.11
C PRO A 87 -26.59 4.84 -11.86
N PHE A 88 -25.94 3.80 -12.38
CA PHE A 88 -24.49 3.64 -12.25
C PHE A 88 -23.73 4.70 -13.01
N LEU A 89 -24.20 5.08 -14.21
CA LEU A 89 -23.62 6.17 -14.99
C LEU A 89 -23.70 7.50 -14.23
N ILE A 90 -24.85 7.80 -13.62
CA ILE A 90 -25.03 9.01 -12.81
C ILE A 90 -24.05 9.05 -11.64
N VAL A 91 -23.93 7.94 -10.89
CA VAL A 91 -23.00 7.83 -9.77
C VAL A 91 -21.55 7.95 -10.23
N ALA A 92 -21.18 7.28 -11.33
CA ALA A 92 -19.83 7.32 -11.88
C ALA A 92 -19.43 8.73 -12.30
N LEU A 93 -20.33 9.46 -12.99
CA LEU A 93 -20.09 10.85 -13.36
C LEU A 93 -19.98 11.75 -12.12
N GLY A 94 -20.84 11.55 -11.12
CA GLY A 94 -20.80 12.32 -9.86
C GLY A 94 -19.49 12.13 -9.09
N LEU A 95 -19.06 10.87 -8.92
CA LEU A 95 -17.80 10.52 -8.25
C LEU A 95 -16.59 10.98 -9.06
N GLY A 96 -16.60 10.79 -10.38
CA GLY A 96 -15.53 11.23 -11.28
C GLY A 96 -15.36 12.76 -11.23
N TRP A 97 -16.45 13.51 -11.27
CA TRP A 97 -16.43 14.96 -11.12
C TRP A 97 -15.92 15.40 -9.75
N LEU A 98 -16.36 14.75 -8.67
CA LEU A 98 -15.87 15.04 -7.31
C LEU A 98 -14.37 14.75 -7.18
N GLY A 99 -13.92 13.62 -7.73
CA GLY A 99 -12.51 13.22 -7.77
C GLY A 99 -11.66 14.25 -8.52
N LEU A 100 -12.06 14.61 -9.74
CA LEU A 100 -11.41 15.63 -10.55
C LEU A 100 -11.33 16.98 -9.83
N ARG A 101 -12.42 17.41 -9.17
CA ARG A 101 -12.43 18.64 -8.36
C ARG A 101 -11.46 18.58 -7.19
N ARG A 102 -11.36 17.44 -6.50
CA ARG A 102 -10.44 17.28 -5.35
C ARG A 102 -8.98 17.16 -5.78
N MET A 103 -8.72 16.60 -6.95
CA MET A 103 -7.39 16.45 -7.56
C MET A 103 -6.94 17.69 -8.34
N ALA A 104 -7.75 18.76 -8.40
CA ALA A 104 -7.33 20.01 -9.02
C ALA A 104 -6.02 20.48 -8.38
N LEU A 105 -5.05 20.89 -9.22
CA LEU A 105 -3.68 21.26 -8.85
C LEU A 105 -3.60 22.22 -7.65
N SER A 106 -4.59 23.10 -7.48
CA SER A 106 -4.71 24.03 -6.35
C SER A 106 -4.85 23.34 -4.98
N ASN A 107 -5.33 22.10 -4.94
CA ASN A 107 -5.44 21.27 -3.73
C ASN A 107 -4.21 20.36 -3.52
N LEU A 108 -3.39 20.19 -4.55
CA LEU A 108 -2.16 19.38 -4.52
C LEU A 108 -0.91 20.22 -4.25
N GLU A 109 -1.01 21.55 -4.32
CA GLU A 109 0.09 22.42 -3.90
C GLU A 109 0.48 22.10 -2.44
N PRO A 110 1.75 21.75 -2.17
CA PRO A 110 2.21 21.36 -0.86
C PRO A 110 2.36 22.59 0.03
N TRP A 111 1.23 23.17 0.43
CA TRP A 111 1.18 24.39 1.24
C TRP A 111 1.91 24.21 2.58
N ARG A 112 1.93 22.98 3.12
CA ARG A 112 2.69 22.62 4.32
C ARG A 112 4.20 22.65 4.09
N THR A 113 4.68 22.04 3.01
CA THR A 113 6.11 22.02 2.66
C THR A 113 6.62 23.44 2.39
N TRP A 114 5.81 24.28 1.75
CA TRP A 114 6.19 25.67 1.48
C TRP A 114 6.23 26.55 2.73
N ARG A 115 5.36 26.28 3.71
CA ARG A 115 5.40 26.97 5.02
C ARG A 115 6.61 26.54 5.84
N GLN A 116 6.95 25.25 5.86
CA GLN A 116 8.11 24.72 6.56
C GLN A 116 9.42 25.27 5.97
N LEU A 117 9.58 25.23 4.64
CA LEU A 117 10.75 25.82 3.97
C LEU A 117 10.90 27.32 4.26
N LYS A 118 9.80 28.09 4.31
CA LYS A 118 9.84 29.53 4.68
C LYS A 118 10.15 29.79 6.15
N GLN A 119 9.91 28.82 7.03
CA GLN A 119 10.25 28.91 8.45
C GLN A 119 11.72 28.55 8.64
N ASP A 120 12.15 27.43 8.05
CA ASP A 120 13.54 26.95 8.09
C ASP A 120 14.50 27.98 7.47
N ALA A 121 14.15 28.57 6.32
CA ALA A 121 14.95 29.62 5.69
C ALA A 121 15.07 30.86 6.58
N ARG A 122 14.02 31.21 7.35
CA ARG A 122 14.06 32.34 8.29
C ARG A 122 14.92 32.04 9.50
N GLU A 123 14.87 30.81 10.01
CA GLU A 123 15.70 30.38 11.13
C GLU A 123 17.18 30.38 10.74
N VAL A 124 17.54 29.80 9.58
CA VAL A 124 18.93 29.79 9.07
C VAL A 124 19.48 31.19 8.84
N VAL A 125 18.67 32.12 8.33
CA VAL A 125 19.07 33.53 8.15
C VAL A 125 19.25 34.23 9.49
N ARG A 126 18.40 33.94 10.49
CA ARG A 126 18.50 34.52 11.83
C ARG A 126 19.74 34.05 12.59
N THR A 127 20.21 32.82 12.36
CA THR A 127 21.44 32.30 13.00
C THR A 127 22.72 32.83 12.35
N ARG A 128 22.64 33.49 11.18
CA ARG A 128 23.78 34.08 10.47
C ARG A 128 23.92 35.60 10.64
N ALA A 129 23.00 36.25 11.36
CA ALA A 129 23.03 37.67 11.72
C ALA A 129 23.40 37.83 13.20
#